data_AF-A0A0F8XVE2-F1
#
_entry.id   AF-A0A0F8XVE2-F1
#
_cell.length_a   1.000
_cell.length_b   1.000
_cell.length_c   1.000
_cell.angle_alpha   90.00
_cell.angle_beta   90.00
_cell.angle_gamma   90.00
#
_symmetry.space_group_name_H-M   'P 1'
#
loop_
_entity.id
_entity.type
_entity.pdbx_description
1 polymer ?
#
loop_
_entity_poly.entity_id
_entity_poly.type
_entity_poly.pdbx_seq_one_letter_code
_entity_poly.pdbx_strand_id
1 'polypeptide(L)' 'MEQFGIGKAVKEMQNGKRVQREGWNGPDQYLELQVPDENSKMTLSYVYIQTVQGDLVPWLCSQTDLLATDWQLVA' A
#
# COMPACT_ATOMS: atom_id res chain seq x y z
N MET A 1 13.53 -10.00 -2.95
CA MET A 1 12.21 -10.04 -3.61
C MET A 1 12.31 -9.25 -4.91
N GLU A 2 11.46 -9.49 -5.90
CA GLU A 2 11.44 -8.65 -7.10
C GLU A 2 10.96 -7.24 -6.72
N GLN A 3 11.79 -6.23 -6.98
CA GLN A 3 11.43 -4.83 -6.76
C GLN A 3 10.85 -4.20 -8.02
N PHE A 4 9.97 -3.23 -7.85
CA PHE A 4 9.30 -2.57 -8.96
C PHE A 4 8.91 -1.11 -8.64
N GLY A 5 8.49 -0.39 -9.69
CA GLY A 5 8.00 0.98 -9.55
C GLY A 5 6.54 1.07 -9.12
N ILE A 6 6.11 2.27 -8.73
CA ILE A 6 4.74 2.57 -8.25
C ILE A 6 3.64 2.06 -9.20
N GLY A 7 3.86 2.08 -10.52
CA GLY A 7 2.87 1.60 -11.49
C GLY A 7 2.56 0.10 -11.34
N LYS A 8 3.57 -0.73 -11.05
CA LYS A 8 3.35 -2.15 -10.73
C LYS A 8 2.79 -2.28 -9.32
N ALA A 9 3.24 -1.48 -8.35
CA ALA A 9 2.68 -1.49 -7.00
C ALA A 9 1.16 -1.24 -6.97
N VAL A 10 0.67 -0.26 -7.73
CA VAL A 10 -0.77 0.01 -7.88
C VAL A 10 -1.50 -1.18 -8.51
N LYS A 11 -0.93 -1.80 -9.55
CA LYS A 11 -1.53 -2.99 -10.17
C LYS A 11 -1.60 -4.17 -9.21
N GLU A 12 -0.56 -4.40 -8.39
CA GLU A 12 -0.58 -5.46 -7.39
C GLU A 12 -1.62 -5.19 -6.30
N MET A 13 -1.77 -3.94 -5.85
CA MET A 13 -2.86 -3.56 -4.94
C MET A 13 -4.25 -3.75 -5.55
N GLN A 14 -4.43 -3.43 -6.83
CA GLN A 14 -5.67 -3.73 -7.57
C GLN A 14 -5.95 -5.24 -7.65
N ASN A 15 -4.92 -6.08 -7.63
CA ASN A 15 -5.01 -7.54 -7.55
C ASN A 15 -5.19 -8.07 -6.12
N GLY A 16 -5.47 -7.19 -5.14
CA GLY A 16 -5.70 -7.56 -3.75
C GLY A 16 -4.43 -7.88 -2.95
N LYS A 17 -3.24 -7.54 -3.47
CA LYS A 17 -1.97 -7.77 -2.78
C LYS A 17 -1.54 -6.55 -1.97
N ARG A 18 -0.78 -6.81 -0.91
CA ARG A 18 -0.13 -5.77 -0.11
C ARG A 18 1.25 -5.47 -0.69
N VAL A 19 1.63 -4.19 -0.63
CA VAL A 19 2.95 -3.73 -1.08
C VAL A 19 3.63 -2.91 0.00
N GLN A 20 4.95 -2.92 0.01
CA GLN A 20 5.78 -2.12 0.90
C GLN A 20 7.03 -1.64 0.17
N ARG A 21 7.73 -0.65 0.73
CA ARG A 21 9.08 -0.27 0.29
C ARG A 21 10.12 -1.19 0.94
N GLU A 22 11.29 -1.34 0.32
CA GLU A 22 12.37 -2.20 0.84
C GLU A 22 12.82 -1.85 2.26
N GLY A 23 12.78 -0.57 2.63
CA GLY A 23 13.25 -0.07 3.93
C GLY A 23 12.16 0.41 4.89
N TRP A 24 10.89 0.05 4.70
CA TRP A 24 9.84 0.43 5.66
C TRP A 24 10.03 -0.26 7.02
N ASN A 25 9.61 0.43 8.08
CA ASN A 25 10.00 0.11 9.45
C ASN A 25 9.18 -1.05 10.00
N GLY A 26 9.56 -2.29 9.66
CA GLY A 26 9.00 -3.50 10.24
C GLY A 26 8.06 -4.26 9.30
N PRO A 27 7.88 -5.56 9.54
CA PRO A 27 7.14 -6.45 8.64
C PRO A 27 5.65 -6.10 8.53
N ASP A 28 5.13 -5.30 9.48
CA ASP A 28 3.71 -4.99 9.61
C ASP A 28 3.30 -3.66 8.93
N GLN A 29 4.23 -2.95 8.28
CA GLN A 29 3.95 -1.69 7.59
C GLN A 29 3.76 -1.93 6.08
N TYR A 30 2.54 -1.70 5.57
CA TYR A 30 2.20 -1.95 4.17
C TYR A 30 1.12 -1.01 3.64
N LEU A 31 1.04 -0.89 2.32
CA LEU A 31 -0.10 -0.32 1.61
C LEU A 31 -1.05 -1.41 1.12
N GLU A 32 -2.33 -1.09 1.18
CA GLU A 32 -3.40 -1.92 0.64
C GLU A 32 -4.50 -1.04 0.04
N LEU A 33 -5.10 -1.51 -1.04
CA LEU A 33 -6.28 -0.90 -1.64
C LEU A 33 -7.52 -1.39 -0.90
N GLN A 34 -8.22 -0.47 -0.24
CA GLN A 34 -9.56 -0.73 0.28
C GLN A 34 -10.58 -0.55 -0.84
N VAL A 35 -11.45 -1.55 -1.03
CA VAL A 35 -12.60 -1.49 -1.93
C VAL A 35 -13.87 -1.51 -1.07
N PRO A 36 -14.77 -0.52 -1.17
CA PRO A 36 -15.95 -0.45 -0.34
C PRO A 36 -16.88 -1.66 -0.48
N ASP A 37 -17.43 -2.07 0.66
CA ASP A 37 -18.48 -3.06 0.82
C ASP A 37 -19.62 -2.51 1.70
N GLU A 38 -20.61 -3.35 2.03
CA GLU A 38 -21.76 -2.97 2.87
C GLU A 38 -21.40 -2.47 4.28
N ASN A 39 -20.20 -2.79 4.76
CA ASN A 39 -19.72 -2.42 6.09
C ASN A 39 -18.72 -1.25 6.05
N SER A 40 -18.45 -0.70 4.86
CA SER A 40 -17.44 0.33 4.66
C SER A 40 -17.95 1.73 4.99
N LYS A 41 -17.11 2.53 5.67
CA LYS A 41 -17.41 3.93 5.97
C LYS A 41 -17.28 4.85 4.76
N MET A 42 -16.33 4.58 3.87
CA MET A 42 -16.09 5.35 2.64
C MET A 42 -16.79 4.68 1.46
N THR A 43 -17.27 5.48 0.50
CA THR A 43 -18.07 5.02 -0.64
C THR A 43 -17.26 4.83 -1.93
N LEU A 44 -15.97 5.17 -1.93
CA LEU A 44 -15.05 5.00 -3.06
C LEU A 44 -13.77 4.31 -2.59
N SER A 45 -13.11 3.59 -3.50
CA SER A 45 -11.83 2.93 -3.21
C SER A 45 -10.73 3.93 -2.84
N TYR A 46 -9.91 3.57 -1.87
CA TYR A 46 -8.79 4.36 -1.40
C TYR A 46 -7.64 3.47 -0.95
N VAL A 47 -6.43 4.02 -0.96
CA VAL A 47 -5.25 3.34 -0.40
C VAL A 47 -5.07 3.79 1.04
N TYR A 48 -4.82 2.84 1.92
CA TYR A 48 -4.42 3.09 3.30
C TYR A 48 -3.05 2.49 3.56
N ILE A 49 -2.39 3.00 4.59
CA ILE A 49 -1.18 2.42 5.17
C ILE A 49 -1.53 1.82 6.53
N GLN A 50 -1.08 0.60 6.78
CA GLN A 50 -0.97 0.09 8.15
C GLN A 50 0.32 0.64 8.74
N THR A 51 0.25 1.36 9.86
CA THR A 51 1.44 1.86 10.56
C THR A 51 2.15 0.72 11.28
N VAL A 52 3.38 0.99 11.74
CA VAL A 52 4.15 0.02 12.54
C VAL A 52 3.47 -0.29 13.89
N GLN A 53 2.50 0.54 14.31
CA GLN A 53 1.68 0.34 15.50
C GLN A 53 0.39 -0.44 15.22
N GLY A 54 0.10 -0.76 13.95
CA GLY A 54 -1.12 -1.45 13.53
C GLY A 54 -2.31 -0.52 13.25
N ASP A 55 -2.12 0.80 13.26
CA ASP A 55 -3.18 1.74 12.91
C ASP A 55 -3.41 1.78 11.40
N LEU A 56 -4.66 1.89 10.97
CA LEU A 56 -5.03 2.04 9.56
C LEU A 56 -5.35 3.50 9.26
N VAL A 57 -4.53 4.14 8.43
CA VAL A 57 -4.71 5.57 8.09
C VAL A 57 -4.67 5.79 6.58
N PRO A 58 -5.42 6.77 6.05
CA PRO A 58 -5.37 7.10 4.63
C PRO A 58 -3.93 7.41 4.19
N TRP A 59 -3.51 6.83 3.08
CA TRP A 59 -2.18 7.08 2.53
C TRP A 59 -2.26 8.11 1.40
N LEU A 60 -1.38 9.11 1.47
CA LEU A 60 -1.16 10.06 0.39
C LEU A 60 0.16 9.72 -0.29
N CYS A 61 0.11 9.49 -1.61
CA CYS A 61 1.30 9.26 -2.41
C CYS A 61 2.17 10.53 -2.43
N SER A 62 3.34 10.46 -1.79
CA SER A 62 4.34 11.52 -1.85
C SER A 62 5.10 11.50 -3.19
N GLN A 63 5.80 12.57 -3.54
CA GLN A 63 6.68 12.57 -4.72
C GLN A 63 7.77 11.48 -4.62
N THR A 64 8.28 11.22 -3.42
CA THR A 64 9.26 10.17 -3.15
C THR A 64 8.68 8.76 -3.29
N ASP A 65 7.37 8.59 -3.10
CA ASP A 65 6.69 7.32 -3.33
C ASP A 65 6.39 7.08 -4.80
N LEU A 66 5.96 8.14 -5.48
CA LEU A 66 5.69 8.13 -6.92
C LEU A 66 6.94 7.77 -7.73
N LEU A 67 8.11 8.27 -7.35
CA LEU A 67 9.37 8.05 -8.06
C LEU A 67 10.16 6.81 -7.61
N ALA A 68 9.64 6.08 -6.63
CA ALA A 68 10.32 4.94 -6.07
C ALA A 68 10.33 3.71 -6.99
N THR A 69 11.41 2.93 -6.89
CA THR A 69 11.64 1.69 -7.66
C THR A 69 11.86 0.47 -6.77
N ASP A 70 11.81 0.66 -5.45
CA ASP A 70 12.04 -0.32 -4.39
C ASP A 70 10.71 -0.80 -3.76
N TRP A 71 9.59 -0.72 -4.50
CA TRP A 71 8.36 -1.36 -4.08
C TRP A 71 8.47 -2.87 -4.23
N GLN A 72 7.89 -3.62 -3.30
CA GLN A 72 7.86 -5.07 -3.28
C GLN A 72 6.55 -5.57 -2.68
N LEU A 73 6.21 -6.83 -2.94
CA LEU A 73 5.10 -7.50 -2.26
C LEU A 73 5.45 -7.74 -0.79
N VAL A 74 4.45 -7.66 0.09
CA VAL A 74 4.57 -8.18 1.46
C VAL A 74 4.54 -9.70 1.41
N ALA A 75 5.41 -10.35 2.18
CA ALA A 75 5.52 -11.81 2.25
C ALA A 75 4.39 -12.46 3.05
#